data_AF-A0A1B6J9P4-F1
#
_entry.id   AF-A0A1B6J9P4-F1
#
_cell.length_a   1.000
_cell.length_b   1.000
_cell.length_c   1.000
_cell.angle_alpha   90.00
_cell.angle_beta   90.00
_cell.angle_gamma   90.00
#
_symmetry.space_group_name_H-M   'P 1'
#
loop_
_entity.id
_entity.type
_entity.pdbx_description
1 polymer ?
#
loop_
_entity_poly.entity_id
_entity_poly.type
_entity_poly.pdbx_seq_one_letter_code
_entity_poly.pdbx_strand_id
1 'polypeptide(L)'
;DIRLLDFQLVRYGSPVNDLVYFIWTSATHEVRSHRLDELYHVYVETFNKTLRELNCNKSISYELIRNEERKLSPLAIYLMAMYRPFNSENSVTSVEPFFCKENEDQEVQNIYRKYYDEEFCSHHVPRYLEQLESVGVFDYLEQCSKLRK
;
A
#
# COMPACT_ATOMS: atom_id res chain seq x y z
N ASP A 1 16.71 0.17 -18.14
CA ASP A 1 16.91 -0.90 -17.16
C ASP A 1 16.28 -0.47 -15.85
N ILE A 2 15.50 -1.33 -15.18
CA ILE A 2 14.84 -1.02 -13.89
C ILE A 2 15.66 -1.69 -12.79
N ARG A 3 15.97 -0.95 -11.72
CA ARG A 3 16.75 -1.46 -10.58
C ARG A 3 15.99 -1.22 -9.29
N LEU A 4 15.86 -2.27 -8.48
CA LEU A 4 15.36 -2.17 -7.11
C LEU A 4 16.51 -1.74 -6.20
N LEU A 5 16.26 -0.73 -5.37
CA LEU A 5 17.22 -0.15 -4.43
C LEU A 5 16.66 -0.23 -3.00
N ASP A 6 17.46 0.14 -2.01
CA ASP A 6 17.04 0.35 -0.62
C ASP A 6 16.42 -0.87 0.09
N PHE A 7 17.18 -1.97 0.17
CA PHE A 7 16.77 -3.23 0.83
C PHE A 7 16.73 -3.18 2.38
N GLN A 8 16.83 -1.99 2.98
CA GLN A 8 16.95 -1.81 4.44
C GLN A 8 15.71 -2.25 5.24
N LEU A 9 14.54 -2.35 4.60
CA LEU A 9 13.28 -2.83 5.21
C LEU A 9 12.87 -4.23 4.71
N VAL A 10 13.72 -4.92 3.95
CA VAL A 10 13.41 -6.24 3.40
C VAL A 10 13.30 -7.26 4.50
N ARG A 11 12.26 -8.08 4.42
CA ARG A 11 11.96 -9.13 5.39
C ARG A 11 11.33 -10.32 4.70
N TYR A 12 11.54 -11.51 5.25
CA TYR A 12 10.83 -12.69 4.81
C TYR A 12 9.36 -12.61 5.25
N GLY A 13 8.44 -12.79 4.31
CA GLY A 13 7.01 -12.73 4.58
C GLY A 13 6.19 -13.19 3.38
N SER A 14 4.87 -13.00 3.48
CA SER A 14 3.96 -13.23 2.35
C SER A 14 4.35 -12.30 1.19
N PRO A 15 4.50 -12.81 -0.06
CA PRO A 15 4.76 -11.97 -1.24
C PRO A 15 3.68 -10.91 -1.48
N VAL A 16 2.48 -11.13 -0.92
CA VAL A 16 1.35 -10.21 -1.02
C VAL A 16 1.57 -8.93 -0.23
N ASN A 17 2.45 -8.94 0.78
CA ASN A 17 2.82 -7.72 1.51
C ASN A 17 3.44 -6.67 0.58
N ASP A 18 4.41 -7.09 -0.23
CA ASP A 18 5.10 -6.19 -1.16
C ASP A 18 4.16 -5.70 -2.25
N LEU A 19 3.25 -6.58 -2.69
CA LEU A 19 2.26 -6.26 -3.71
C LEU A 19 1.23 -5.22 -3.21
N VAL A 20 0.66 -5.43 -2.03
CA VAL A 20 -0.25 -4.47 -1.39
C VAL A 20 0.47 -3.15 -1.17
N TYR A 21 1.68 -3.18 -0.62
CA TYR A 21 2.47 -1.98 -0.41
C TYR A 21 2.63 -1.20 -1.72
N PHE A 22 3.15 -1.85 -2.77
CA PHE A 22 3.37 -1.23 -4.09
C PHE A 22 2.09 -0.61 -4.69
N ILE A 23 0.97 -1.34 -4.63
CA ILE A 23 -0.32 -0.87 -5.17
C ILE A 23 -0.79 0.40 -4.47
N TRP A 24 -0.73 0.43 -3.14
CA TRP A 24 -1.28 1.54 -2.36
C TRP A 24 -0.33 2.72 -2.24
N THR A 25 0.98 2.52 -2.45
CA THR A 25 1.96 3.61 -2.44
C THR A 25 2.22 4.22 -3.81
N SER A 26 2.15 3.42 -4.88
CA SER A 26 2.76 3.79 -6.17
C SER A 26 1.82 3.67 -7.37
N ALA A 27 0.72 2.91 -7.28
CA ALA A 27 -0.24 2.86 -8.38
C ALA A 27 -1.01 4.19 -8.52
N THR A 28 -1.53 4.47 -9.71
CA THR A 28 -2.43 5.61 -9.91
C THR A 28 -3.85 5.25 -9.45
N HIS A 29 -4.72 6.27 -9.30
CA HIS A 29 -6.14 6.02 -9.04
C HIS A 29 -6.78 5.16 -10.14
N GLU A 30 -6.39 5.33 -11.39
CA GLU A 30 -6.92 4.54 -12.51
C GLU A 30 -6.55 3.07 -12.40
N VAL A 31 -5.31 2.77 -12.03
CA VAL A 31 -4.89 1.37 -11.82
C VAL A 31 -5.65 0.76 -10.64
N ARG A 32 -5.77 1.48 -9.51
CA ARG A 32 -6.52 1.01 -8.34
C ARG A 32 -8.00 0.79 -8.60
N SER A 33 -8.62 1.60 -9.46
CA SER A 33 -10.06 1.51 -9.69
C SER A 33 -10.42 0.51 -10.78
N HIS A 34 -9.57 0.36 -11.80
CA HIS A 34 -9.96 -0.31 -13.04
C HIS A 34 -9.05 -1.47 -13.45
N ARG A 35 -7.85 -1.61 -12.85
CA ARG A 35 -6.83 -2.57 -13.33
C ARG A 35 -6.15 -3.39 -12.23
N LEU A 36 -6.68 -3.40 -11.00
CA LEU A 36 -6.12 -4.20 -9.91
C LEU A 36 -6.10 -5.69 -10.25
N ASP A 37 -7.20 -6.20 -10.76
CA ASP A 37 -7.36 -7.62 -11.10
C ASP A 37 -6.31 -8.07 -12.12
N GLU A 38 -6.10 -7.27 -13.17
CA GLU A 38 -5.05 -7.49 -14.17
C GLU A 38 -3.65 -7.53 -13.53
N LEU A 39 -3.36 -6.58 -12.63
CA LEU A 39 -2.07 -6.51 -11.95
C LEU A 39 -1.82 -7.73 -11.04
N TYR A 40 -2.84 -8.22 -10.34
CA TYR A 40 -2.75 -9.46 -9.58
C TYR A 40 -2.51 -10.67 -10.48
N HIS A 41 -3.18 -10.75 -11.64
CA HIS A 41 -2.97 -11.83 -12.60
C HIS A 41 -1.54 -11.85 -13.16
N VAL A 42 -1.04 -10.69 -13.61
CA VAL A 42 0.35 -10.55 -14.09
C VAL A 42 1.35 -10.92 -13.01
N TYR A 43 1.10 -10.55 -11.76
CA TYR A 43 1.96 -10.91 -10.64
C TYR A 43 2.00 -12.42 -10.40
N VAL A 44 0.84 -13.09 -10.31
CA VAL A 44 0.76 -14.55 -10.10
C VAL A 44 1.46 -15.30 -11.23
N GLU A 45 1.20 -14.90 -12.48
CA GLU A 45 1.81 -15.55 -13.65
C GLU A 45 3.32 -15.41 -13.63
N THR A 46 3.81 -14.18 -13.45
CA THR A 46 5.25 -13.87 -13.44
C THR A 46 5.95 -14.56 -12.28
N PHE A 47 5.39 -14.48 -11.08
CA PHE A 47 5.96 -15.11 -9.89
C PHE A 47 6.08 -16.63 -10.05
N ASN A 48 5.00 -17.29 -10.50
CA ASN A 48 5.02 -18.74 -10.73
C ASN A 48 5.97 -19.13 -11.87
N LYS A 49 6.10 -18.31 -12.91
CA LYS A 49 7.09 -18.51 -13.98
C LYS A 49 8.50 -18.46 -13.42
N THR A 50 8.84 -17.44 -12.65
CA THR A 50 10.15 -17.30 -12.03
C THR A 50 10.46 -18.45 -11.06
N LEU A 51 9.47 -18.91 -10.28
CA LEU A 51 9.65 -20.09 -9.43
C LEU A 51 10.03 -21.34 -10.25
N ARG A 52 9.38 -21.58 -11.39
CA ARG A 52 9.72 -22.70 -12.29
C ARG A 52 11.12 -22.57 -12.86
N GLU A 53 11.53 -21.37 -13.28
CA GLU A 53 12.88 -21.09 -13.79
C GLU A 53 13.96 -21.33 -12.71
N LEU A 54 13.62 -21.13 -11.43
CA LEU A 54 14.46 -21.42 -10.27
C LEU A 54 14.36 -22.88 -9.79
N ASN A 55 13.74 -23.78 -10.57
CA ASN A 55 13.50 -25.19 -10.20
C ASN A 55 12.72 -25.37 -8.89
N CYS A 56 11.87 -24.41 -8.52
CA CYS A 56 10.97 -24.51 -7.39
C CYS A 56 9.64 -25.14 -7.85
N ASN A 57 9.21 -26.20 -7.16
CA ASN A 57 7.97 -26.92 -7.45
C ASN A 57 6.73 -26.30 -6.78
N LYS A 58 6.90 -25.20 -6.04
CA LYS A 58 5.80 -24.46 -5.41
C LYS A 58 5.15 -23.52 -6.42
N SER A 59 3.88 -23.24 -6.20
CA SER A 59 3.15 -22.19 -6.90
C SER A 59 2.16 -21.52 -5.95
N ILE A 60 1.75 -20.31 -6.30
CA ILE A 60 0.70 -19.58 -5.62
C ILE A 60 -0.53 -19.47 -6.52
N SER A 61 -1.72 -19.60 -5.94
CA SER A 61 -2.97 -19.41 -6.64
C SER A 61 -3.41 -17.95 -6.55
N TYR A 62 -4.22 -17.53 -7.52
CA TYR A 62 -4.86 -16.22 -7.50
C TYR A 62 -5.73 -16.04 -6.24
N GLU A 63 -6.49 -17.06 -5.86
CA GLU A 63 -7.33 -17.08 -4.66
C GLU A 63 -6.53 -16.86 -3.38
N LEU A 64 -5.34 -17.48 -3.26
CA LEU A 64 -4.46 -17.27 -2.12
C LEU A 64 -4.06 -15.79 -2.01
N ILE A 65 -3.67 -15.17 -3.13
CA ILE A 65 -3.30 -13.75 -3.14
C ILE A 65 -4.48 -12.88 -2.71
N ARG A 66 -5.67 -13.10 -3.26
CA ARG A 66 -6.86 -12.31 -2.91
C ARG A 66 -7.26 -12.47 -1.43
N ASN A 67 -7.12 -13.66 -0.87
CA ASN A 67 -7.39 -13.89 0.54
C ASN A 67 -6.37 -13.19 1.45
N GLU A 68 -5.08 -13.22 1.09
CA GLU A 68 -4.03 -12.53 1.84
C GLU A 68 -4.13 -11.00 1.72
N GLU A 69 -4.45 -10.50 0.53
CA GLU A 69 -4.70 -9.08 0.25
C GLU A 69 -5.84 -8.57 1.12
N ARG A 70 -6.96 -9.30 1.17
CA ARG A 70 -8.08 -8.97 2.05
C ARG A 70 -7.68 -8.88 3.52
N LYS A 71 -6.81 -9.77 4.01
CA LYS A 71 -6.31 -9.70 5.41
C LYS A 71 -5.42 -8.48 5.65
N LEU A 72 -4.64 -8.11 4.63
CA LEU A 72 -3.75 -6.95 4.64
C LEU A 72 -4.48 -5.65 4.32
N SER A 73 -5.74 -5.69 3.91
CA SER A 73 -6.52 -4.53 3.50
C SER A 73 -6.52 -3.35 4.50
N PRO A 74 -6.48 -3.54 5.84
CA PRO A 74 -6.33 -2.40 6.76
C PRO A 74 -5.01 -1.65 6.62
N LEU A 75 -3.94 -2.31 6.15
CA LEU A 75 -2.66 -1.67 5.86
C LEU A 75 -2.82 -0.61 4.78
N ALA A 76 -3.74 -0.79 3.82
CA ALA A 76 -4.00 0.20 2.77
C ALA A 76 -4.42 1.56 3.33
N ILE A 77 -5.27 1.56 4.37
CA ILE A 77 -5.68 2.81 5.06
C ILE A 77 -4.44 3.52 5.63
N TYR A 78 -3.60 2.78 6.34
CA TYR A 78 -2.37 3.32 6.91
C TYR A 78 -1.44 3.86 5.83
N LEU A 79 -1.24 3.12 4.74
CA LEU A 79 -0.35 3.51 3.66
C LEU A 79 -0.81 4.80 2.99
N MET A 80 -2.08 4.91 2.61
CA MET A 80 -2.60 6.12 1.97
C MET A 80 -2.62 7.32 2.91
N ALA A 81 -2.87 7.09 4.20
CA ALA A 81 -2.86 8.15 5.20
C ALA A 81 -1.45 8.65 5.51
N MET A 82 -0.41 7.81 5.47
CA MET A 82 0.95 8.18 5.90
C MET A 82 1.94 8.47 4.78
N TYR A 83 1.80 7.84 3.60
CA TYR A 83 2.87 7.84 2.60
C TYR A 83 2.85 9.03 1.62
N ARG A 84 1.86 9.91 1.70
CA ARG A 84 1.76 11.06 0.77
C ARG A 84 3.02 11.96 0.80
N PRO A 85 3.59 12.33 1.96
CA PRO A 85 4.81 13.13 2.02
C PRO A 85 6.00 12.46 1.32
N PHE A 86 6.01 11.13 1.21
CA PHE A 86 7.12 10.37 0.64
C PHE A 86 6.94 10.07 -0.84
N ASN A 87 5.69 10.03 -1.33
CA ASN A 87 5.36 9.60 -2.69
C ASN A 87 4.81 10.72 -3.58
N SER A 88 4.81 11.97 -3.11
CA SER A 88 4.47 13.14 -3.94
C SER A 88 5.66 13.59 -4.78
N GLU A 89 5.41 14.31 -5.88
CA GLU A 89 6.46 14.91 -6.72
C GLU A 89 7.45 15.78 -5.93
N ASN A 90 6.96 16.46 -4.89
CA ASN A 90 7.76 17.27 -3.98
C ASN A 90 7.97 16.58 -2.63
N SER A 91 8.40 15.32 -2.64
CA SER A 91 8.52 14.49 -1.42
C SER A 91 9.44 15.10 -0.36
N VAL A 92 9.21 14.77 0.91
CA VAL A 92 10.12 15.11 1.99
C VAL A 92 11.49 14.50 1.75
N THR A 93 12.55 15.29 1.94
CA THR A 93 13.94 14.88 1.71
C THR A 93 14.65 14.46 3.00
N SER A 94 14.05 14.77 4.15
CA SER A 94 14.58 14.52 5.48
C SER A 94 13.48 13.89 6.32
N VAL A 95 13.84 12.80 7.01
CA VAL A 95 12.91 12.05 7.87
C VAL A 95 13.13 12.35 9.34
N GLU A 96 14.23 13.03 9.68
CA GLU A 96 14.62 13.44 11.01
C GLU A 96 13.49 14.14 11.79
N PRO A 97 12.71 15.07 11.19
CA PRO A 97 11.61 15.74 11.90
C PRO A 97 10.54 14.78 12.43
N PHE A 98 10.36 13.60 11.81
CA PHE A 98 9.35 12.64 12.25
C PHE A 98 9.80 11.78 13.44
N PHE A 99 11.08 11.82 13.82
CA PHE A 99 11.67 10.96 14.86
C PHE A 99 12.13 11.72 16.12
N CYS A 100 12.28 13.04 16.06
CA CYS A 100 12.71 13.85 17.20
C CYS A 100 11.54 14.20 18.13
N LYS A 101 11.69 13.88 19.42
CA LYS A 101 10.72 14.23 20.47
C LYS A 101 11.25 15.42 21.27
N GLU A 102 10.50 16.52 21.27
CA GLU A 102 9.97 17.15 22.51
C GLU A 102 9.43 18.57 22.29
N ASN A 103 9.67 19.25 21.16
CA ASN A 103 9.10 20.59 20.89
C ASN A 103 8.78 20.89 19.40
N GLU A 104 8.73 19.87 18.53
CA GLU A 104 8.60 20.01 17.06
C GLU A 104 7.23 19.59 16.49
N ASP A 105 6.19 19.44 17.34
CA ASP A 105 4.82 19.15 16.87
C ASP A 105 4.38 20.15 15.79
N GLN A 106 4.78 21.42 15.91
CA GLN A 106 4.46 22.45 14.93
C GLN A 106 5.17 22.24 13.58
N GLU A 107 6.43 21.80 13.56
CA GLU A 107 7.17 21.55 12.33
C GLU A 107 6.61 20.35 11.59
N VAL A 108 6.39 19.23 12.29
CA VAL A 108 5.77 18.03 11.72
C VAL A 108 4.34 18.33 11.24
N GLN A 109 3.55 19.08 12.01
CA GLN A 109 2.23 19.51 11.56
C GLN A 109 2.29 20.44 10.33
N ASN A 110 3.30 21.30 10.22
CA ASN A 110 3.48 22.14 9.03
C ASN A 110 3.85 21.30 7.80
N ILE A 111 4.70 20.29 7.97
CA ILE A 111 5.01 19.31 6.93
C ILE A 111 3.71 18.61 6.49
N TYR A 112 2.94 18.05 7.42
CA TYR A 112 1.67 17.39 7.08
C TYR A 112 0.68 18.34 6.39
N ARG A 113 0.51 19.58 6.88
CA ARG A 113 -0.37 20.58 6.24
C ARG A 113 -0.01 20.87 4.79
N LYS A 114 1.27 20.74 4.40
CA LYS A 114 1.71 20.91 3.01
C LYS A 114 1.23 19.78 2.09
N TYR A 115 1.09 18.55 2.60
CA TYR A 115 0.78 17.36 1.79
C TYR A 115 -0.69 16.93 1.88
N TYR A 116 -1.38 17.32 2.97
CA TYR A 116 -2.80 17.08 3.21
C TYR A 116 -3.56 18.39 3.13
N ASP A 117 -3.41 19.08 1.99
CA ASP A 117 -4.08 20.33 1.69
C ASP A 117 -5.55 20.11 1.26
N GLU A 118 -6.23 21.20 0.93
CA GLU A 118 -7.63 21.17 0.49
C GLU A 118 -7.82 20.36 -0.80
N GLU A 119 -6.87 20.42 -1.73
CA GLU A 119 -6.91 19.62 -2.96
C GLU A 119 -6.85 18.13 -2.63
N PHE A 120 -5.93 17.72 -1.76
CA PHE A 120 -5.85 16.33 -1.31
C PHE A 120 -7.14 15.88 -0.62
N CYS A 121 -7.66 16.69 0.29
CA CYS A 121 -8.86 16.34 1.05
C CYS A 121 -10.12 16.28 0.18
N SER A 122 -10.24 17.16 -0.82
CA SER A 122 -11.42 17.23 -1.69
C SER A 122 -11.35 16.27 -2.88
N HIS A 123 -10.16 15.95 -3.39
CA HIS A 123 -9.99 15.13 -4.59
C HIS A 123 -9.48 13.71 -4.31
N HIS A 124 -8.44 13.57 -3.49
CA HIS A 124 -7.78 12.29 -3.27
C HIS A 124 -8.48 11.44 -2.21
N VAL A 125 -8.88 12.03 -1.08
CA VAL A 125 -9.53 11.30 0.02
C VAL A 125 -10.81 10.58 -0.42
N PRO A 126 -11.78 11.21 -1.12
CA PRO A 126 -12.99 10.51 -1.54
C PRO A 126 -12.68 9.31 -2.45
N ARG A 127 -11.78 9.50 -3.43
CA ARG A 127 -11.35 8.41 -4.32
C ARG A 127 -10.67 7.28 -3.57
N TYR A 128 -9.85 7.58 -2.56
CA TYR A 128 -9.23 6.55 -1.73
C TYR A 128 -10.27 5.78 -0.92
N LEU A 129 -11.27 6.45 -0.37
CA LEU A 129 -12.35 5.80 0.37
C LEU A 129 -13.18 4.89 -0.54
N GLU A 130 -13.55 5.37 -1.74
CA GLU A 130 -14.23 4.56 -2.76
C GLU A 130 -13.40 3.34 -3.19
N GLN A 131 -12.08 3.52 -3.35
CA GLN A 131 -11.15 2.44 -3.70
C GLN A 131 -11.02 1.41 -2.58
N LEU A 132 -10.98 1.84 -1.32
CA LEU A 132 -10.94 0.95 -0.17
C LEU A 132 -12.25 0.17 -0.01
N GLU A 133 -13.37 0.84 -0.25
CA GLU A 133 -14.69 0.23 -0.21
C GLU A 133 -14.83 -0.82 -1.31
N SER A 134 -14.41 -0.52 -2.54
CA SER A 134 -14.53 -1.44 -3.67
C SER A 134 -13.72 -2.72 -3.53
N VAL A 135 -12.62 -2.69 -2.77
CA VAL A 135 -11.83 -3.90 -2.44
C VAL A 135 -12.27 -4.57 -1.13
N GLY A 136 -13.31 -4.07 -0.46
CA GLY A 136 -13.90 -4.68 0.73
C GLY A 136 -13.12 -4.47 2.04
N VAL A 137 -12.33 -3.40 2.15
CA VAL A 137 -11.54 -3.11 3.37
C VAL A 137 -12.45 -2.89 4.58
N PHE A 138 -13.52 -2.09 4.40
CA PHE A 138 -14.43 -1.78 5.49
C PHE A 138 -15.24 -3.00 5.94
N ASP A 139 -15.67 -3.85 5.00
CA ASP A 139 -16.33 -5.12 5.30
C ASP A 139 -15.43 -6.05 6.12
N TYR A 140 -14.14 -6.13 5.77
CA TYR A 140 -13.17 -6.92 6.52
C TYR A 140 -12.98 -6.39 7.94
N LEU A 141 -12.83 -5.07 8.10
CA LEU A 141 -12.73 -4.43 9.42
C LEU A 141 -13.96 -4.68 10.29
N GLU A 142 -15.16 -4.58 9.71
CA GLU A 142 -16.41 -4.84 10.43
C GLU A 142 -16.47 -6.29 10.92
N GLN A 143 -16.07 -7.25 10.08
CA GLN A 143 -16.00 -8.67 10.47
C GLN A 143 -15.00 -8.90 11.61
N CYS A 144 -13.81 -8.30 11.54
CA CYS A 144 -12.83 -8.37 12.64
C CYS A 144 -13.38 -7.79 13.95
N SER A 145 -14.18 -6.72 13.89
CA SER A 145 -14.79 -6.12 15.07
C SER A 145 -15.81 -7.04 15.74
N LYS A 146 -16.59 -7.80 14.95
CA LYS A 146 -17.59 -8.76 15.43
C LYS A 146 -16.95 -9.96 16.11
N LEU A 147 -15.78 -10.42 15.63
CA LEU A 147 -15.02 -11.53 16.22
C LEU A 147 -14.33 -11.21 17.54
N ARG A 148 -14.20 -9.92 17.91
CA ARG A 148 -13.61 -9.48 19.19
C ARG A 148 -14.62 -9.35 20.33
N LYS A 149 -15.92 -9.47 20.05
CA LYS A 149 -16.99 -9.51 21.05
C LYS A 149 -17.27 -10.95 21.45
#